data_AF-A0A847CPA8-F1
#
_entry.id   AF-A0A847CPA8-F1
#
_cell.length_a   1.000
_cell.length_b   1.000
_cell.length_c   1.000
_cell.angle_alpha   90.00
_cell.angle_beta   90.00
_cell.angle_gamma   90.00
#
_symmetry.space_group_name_H-M   'P 1'
#
loop_
_entity.id
_entity.type
_entity.pdbx_description
1 polymer ?
#
loop_
_entity_poly.entity_id
_entity_poly.type
_entity_poly.pdbx_seq_one_letter_code
_entity_poly.pdbx_strand_id
1 'polypeptide(L)'
;MVRLSSVLVIGVIVFVLATVSYAYWQYSKVTHDSFRRDIPLSLYVPRAHDVERGTYSAPVLVGLSEKTDEICSVNECNQAFEGNRVKLMRFDSKAKASKFARSLDGSTAYRSGWIVVQFTDPTVSREERFRLAFLLDSTWTSEHRGSEG
;
A
#
# COMPACT_ATOMS: atom_id res chain seq x y z
N MET A 1 25.50 -22.44 -47.53
CA MET A 1 24.39 -21.48 -47.43
C MET A 1 23.42 -21.72 -46.24
N VAL A 2 23.74 -22.57 -45.26
CA VAL A 2 22.78 -22.92 -44.17
C VAL A 2 22.92 -22.03 -42.92
N ARG A 3 24.05 -21.34 -42.72
CA ARG A 3 24.34 -20.60 -41.47
C ARG A 3 23.61 -19.26 -41.32
N LEU A 4 23.27 -18.58 -42.41
CA LEU A 4 22.62 -17.26 -42.33
C LEU A 4 21.18 -17.38 -41.83
N SER A 5 20.44 -18.38 -42.32
CA SER A 5 19.04 -18.60 -41.96
C SER A 5 18.87 -19.00 -40.49
N SER A 6 19.77 -19.83 -39.96
CA SER A 6 19.72 -20.24 -38.54
C SER A 6 19.99 -19.07 -37.58
N VAL A 7 20.91 -18.17 -37.91
CA VAL A 7 21.20 -16.98 -37.09
C VAL A 7 20.01 -16.02 -37.09
N LEU A 8 19.34 -15.85 -38.23
CA LEU A 8 18.16 -15.00 -38.36
C LEU A 8 16.96 -15.57 -37.57
N VAL A 9 16.74 -16.88 -37.63
CA VAL A 9 15.69 -17.56 -36.85
C VAL A 9 15.94 -17.45 -35.34
N ILE A 10 17.18 -17.67 -34.89
CA ILE A 10 17.54 -17.52 -33.47
C ILE A 10 17.35 -16.07 -33.01
N GLY A 11 17.75 -15.08 -33.82
CA GLY A 11 17.56 -13.66 -33.52
C GLY A 11 16.08 -13.29 -33.33
N VAL A 12 15.20 -13.79 -34.19
CA VAL A 12 13.75 -13.57 -34.08
C VAL A 12 13.20 -14.23 -32.80
N ILE A 13 13.61 -15.45 -32.48
CA ILE A 13 13.16 -16.14 -31.26
C ILE A 13 13.57 -15.36 -30.01
N VAL A 14 14.83 -14.90 -29.92
CA VAL A 14 15.31 -14.10 -28.78
C VAL A 14 14.55 -12.79 -28.67
N PHE A 15 14.28 -12.11 -29.79
CA PHE A 15 13.50 -10.87 -29.78
C PHE A 15 12.05 -11.09 -29.30
N VAL A 16 11.39 -12.17 -29.76
CA VAL A 16 10.05 -12.53 -29.30
C VAL A 16 10.06 -12.86 -27.80
N LEU A 17 11.03 -13.63 -27.32
CA LEU A 17 11.14 -13.93 -25.88
C LEU A 17 11.40 -12.67 -25.04
N ALA A 18 12.24 -11.76 -25.51
CA ALA A 18 12.52 -10.50 -24.82
C ALA A 18 11.27 -9.60 -24.74
N THR A 19 10.53 -9.48 -25.84
CA THR A 19 9.29 -8.69 -25.90
C THR A 19 8.18 -9.29 -25.03
N VAL A 20 7.99 -10.61 -25.07
CA VAL A 20 7.03 -11.31 -24.18
C VAL A 20 7.42 -11.13 -22.71
N SER A 21 8.71 -11.27 -22.38
CA SER A 21 9.20 -11.07 -21.01
C SER A 21 8.97 -9.62 -20.53
N TYR A 22 9.22 -8.65 -21.41
CA TYR A 22 8.98 -7.24 -21.11
C TYR A 22 7.49 -6.92 -20.93
N ALA A 23 6.63 -7.46 -21.80
CA ALA A 23 5.19 -7.30 -21.70
C ALA A 23 4.64 -7.92 -20.40
N TYR A 24 5.12 -9.13 -20.04
CA TYR A 24 4.77 -9.77 -18.78
C TYR A 24 5.22 -8.94 -17.57
N TRP A 25 6.43 -8.38 -17.61
CA TRP A 25 6.92 -7.51 -16.54
C TRP A 25 6.06 -6.24 -16.37
N GLN A 26 5.69 -5.58 -17.47
CA GLN A 26 4.78 -4.43 -17.45
C GLN A 26 3.40 -4.81 -16.91
N TYR A 27 2.85 -5.92 -17.38
CA TYR A 27 1.55 -6.44 -16.93
C TYR A 27 1.55 -6.75 -15.43
N SER A 28 2.59 -7.43 -14.94
CA SER A 28 2.77 -7.73 -13.52
C SER A 28 2.85 -6.44 -12.68
N LYS A 29 3.66 -5.46 -13.09
CA LYS A 29 3.74 -4.15 -12.42
C LYS A 29 2.39 -3.46 -12.33
N VAL A 30 1.66 -3.37 -13.44
CA VAL A 30 0.36 -2.67 -13.51
C VAL A 30 -0.70 -3.38 -12.68
N THR A 31 -0.80 -4.71 -12.77
CA THR A 31 -1.80 -5.48 -12.01
C THR A 31 -1.54 -5.44 -10.51
N HIS A 32 -0.29 -5.62 -10.08
CA HIS A 32 0.08 -5.57 -8.68
C HIS A 32 -0.10 -4.17 -8.09
N ASP A 33 0.28 -3.11 -8.81
CA ASP A 33 0.13 -1.75 -8.30
C ASP A 33 -1.32 -1.24 -8.36
N SER A 34 -2.14 -1.70 -9.30
CA SER A 34 -3.56 -1.31 -9.38
C SER A 34 -4.35 -1.88 -8.21
N PHE A 35 -4.18 -3.17 -7.92
CA PHE A 35 -4.85 -3.81 -6.78
C PHE A 35 -4.54 -3.07 -5.47
N ARG A 36 -3.26 -2.74 -5.27
CA ARG A 36 -2.78 -2.06 -4.07
C ARG A 36 -3.28 -0.62 -3.92
N ARG A 37 -3.49 0.07 -5.04
CA ARG A 37 -4.04 1.42 -5.02
C ARG A 37 -5.48 1.41 -4.51
N ASP A 38 -6.25 0.37 -4.81
CA ASP A 38 -7.70 0.39 -4.67
C ASP A 38 -8.20 -0.12 -3.30
N ILE A 39 -7.28 -0.44 -2.36
CA ILE A 39 -7.63 -0.77 -0.98
C ILE A 39 -8.13 0.49 -0.24
N PRO A 40 -9.41 0.55 0.19
CA PRO A 40 -9.93 1.70 0.94
C PRO A 40 -9.42 1.67 2.39
N LEU A 41 -9.22 2.86 2.99
CA LEU A 41 -8.79 2.96 4.40
C LEU A 41 -9.81 2.35 5.38
N SER A 42 -11.09 2.30 5.01
CA SER A 42 -12.16 1.70 5.81
C SER A 42 -11.93 0.22 6.12
N LEU A 43 -11.10 -0.47 5.34
CA LEU A 43 -10.71 -1.87 5.58
C LEU A 43 -9.84 -2.02 6.84
N TYR A 44 -9.12 -0.97 7.22
CA TYR A 44 -8.27 -0.94 8.42
C TYR A 44 -8.98 -0.38 9.65
N VAL A 45 -10.07 0.35 9.45
CA VAL A 45 -10.80 1.04 10.53
C VAL A 45 -11.70 0.03 11.25
N PRO A 46 -11.55 -0.12 12.58
CA PRO A 46 -12.43 -0.97 13.37
C PRO A 46 -13.89 -0.56 13.24
N ARG A 47 -14.75 -1.52 12.90
CA ARG A 47 -16.19 -1.36 13.08
C ARG A 47 -16.54 -1.56 14.55
N ALA A 48 -17.59 -0.89 15.02
CA ALA A 48 -18.02 -0.93 16.42
C ALA A 48 -18.14 -2.37 16.96
N HIS A 49 -18.76 -3.27 16.19
CA HIS A 49 -18.94 -4.68 16.56
C HIS A 49 -17.66 -5.51 16.70
N ASP A 50 -16.56 -5.06 16.12
CA ASP A 50 -15.30 -5.77 16.22
C ASP A 50 -14.46 -5.28 17.41
N VAL A 51 -14.67 -4.03 17.83
CA VAL A 51 -14.16 -3.49 19.09
C VAL A 51 -14.84 -4.18 20.28
N GLU A 52 -16.15 -4.37 20.21
CA GLU A 52 -16.96 -5.05 21.24
C GLU A 52 -16.52 -6.50 21.50
N ARG A 53 -16.03 -7.21 20.46
CA ARG A 53 -15.54 -8.60 20.56
C ARG A 53 -14.07 -8.70 20.96
N GLY A 54 -13.37 -7.58 21.16
CA GLY A 54 -11.97 -7.57 21.61
C GLY A 54 -10.98 -8.21 20.62
N THR A 55 -11.38 -8.45 19.37
CA THR A 55 -10.60 -9.23 18.39
C THR A 55 -9.75 -8.32 17.49
N TYR A 56 -9.21 -7.22 18.02
CA TYR A 56 -8.52 -6.20 17.21
C TYR A 56 -7.00 -6.20 17.38
N SER A 57 -6.29 -6.38 16.27
CA SER A 57 -4.81 -6.47 16.25
C SER A 57 -4.08 -5.13 16.41
N ALA A 58 -4.78 -3.99 16.29
CA ALA A 58 -4.20 -2.66 16.41
C ALA A 58 -5.11 -1.69 17.21
N PRO A 59 -4.96 -1.61 18.55
CA PRO A 59 -5.76 -0.72 19.41
C PRO A 59 -5.68 0.75 19.03
N VAL A 60 -4.57 1.17 18.42
CA VAL A 60 -4.34 2.55 17.97
C VAL A 60 -5.35 3.03 16.91
N LEU A 61 -6.03 2.10 16.22
CA LEU A 61 -7.03 2.41 15.19
C LEU A 61 -8.43 2.62 15.77
N VAL A 62 -8.65 2.34 17.05
CA VAL A 62 -9.96 2.50 17.69
C VAL A 62 -10.36 3.96 17.75
N GLY A 63 -11.61 4.25 17.35
CA GLY A 63 -12.15 5.61 17.34
C GLY A 63 -11.76 6.45 16.13
N LEU A 64 -11.19 5.84 15.09
CA LEU A 64 -11.00 6.52 13.81
C LEU A 64 -12.34 6.90 13.20
N SER A 65 -12.45 8.15 12.78
CA SER A 65 -13.60 8.71 12.07
C SER A 65 -13.16 9.24 10.72
N GLU A 66 -14.03 9.15 9.72
CA GLU A 66 -13.72 9.66 8.38
C GLU A 66 -13.64 11.19 8.42
N LYS A 67 -12.51 11.72 7.96
CA LYS A 67 -12.16 13.14 7.95
C LYS A 67 -11.54 13.56 6.62
N THR A 68 -11.98 12.93 5.54
CA THR A 68 -11.44 13.12 4.19
C THR A 68 -11.47 14.59 3.76
N ASP A 69 -12.62 15.27 3.84
CA ASP A 69 -12.73 16.66 3.38
C ASP A 69 -11.86 17.64 4.18
N GLU A 70 -11.80 17.44 5.49
CA GLU A 70 -11.03 18.28 6.42
C GLU A 70 -9.52 18.11 6.22
N ILE A 71 -9.05 16.87 6.11
CA ILE A 71 -7.61 16.57 6.03
C ILE A 71 -7.08 16.67 4.61
N CYS A 72 -7.83 16.20 3.62
CA CYS A 72 -7.33 16.08 2.25
C CYS A 72 -7.41 17.37 1.43
N SER A 73 -8.22 18.35 1.85
CA SER A 73 -8.25 19.68 1.24
C SER A 73 -6.88 20.39 1.23
N VAL A 74 -6.02 20.08 2.21
CA VAL A 74 -4.69 20.71 2.35
C VAL A 74 -3.52 19.74 2.14
N ASN A 75 -3.75 18.42 2.23
CA ASN A 75 -2.68 17.42 2.21
C ASN A 75 -2.59 16.61 0.90
N GLU A 76 -3.38 16.94 -0.13
CA GLU A 76 -3.38 16.25 -1.43
C GLU A 76 -3.67 14.73 -1.36
N CYS A 77 -4.23 14.27 -0.24
CA CYS A 77 -4.75 12.91 -0.08
C CYS A 77 -6.13 12.77 -0.75
N ASN A 78 -6.63 11.54 -0.87
CA ASN A 78 -7.96 11.26 -1.42
C ASN A 78 -8.89 10.54 -0.42
N GLN A 79 -8.35 10.10 0.70
CA GLN A 79 -9.12 9.54 1.82
C GLN A 79 -8.35 9.77 3.12
N ALA A 80 -9.05 10.14 4.18
CA ALA A 80 -8.44 10.27 5.49
C ALA A 80 -9.36 9.84 6.64
N PHE A 81 -8.74 9.24 7.65
CA PHE A 81 -9.36 8.94 8.93
C PHE A 81 -8.53 9.55 10.06
N GLU A 82 -9.21 10.09 11.06
CA GLU A 82 -8.59 10.69 12.23
C GLU A 82 -9.14 10.10 13.52
N GLY A 83 -8.24 9.81 14.44
CA GLY A 83 -8.54 9.41 15.81
C GLY A 83 -7.55 10.09 16.75
N ASN A 84 -7.72 9.84 18.04
CA ASN A 84 -6.95 10.53 19.09
C ASN A 84 -5.43 10.27 18.98
N ARG A 85 -5.03 9.10 18.48
CA ARG A 85 -3.64 8.63 18.50
C ARG A 85 -2.95 8.63 17.14
N VAL A 86 -3.73 8.55 16.06
CA VAL A 86 -3.22 8.48 14.68
C VAL A 86 -4.16 9.15 13.68
N LYS A 87 -3.56 9.60 12.57
CA LYS A 87 -4.26 9.91 11.31
C LYS A 87 -3.81 8.92 10.26
N LEU A 88 -4.76 8.37 9.50
CA LEU A 88 -4.50 7.54 8.33
C LEU A 88 -4.88 8.35 7.10
N MET A 89 -3.98 8.41 6.12
CA MET A 89 -4.19 9.14 4.87
C MET A 89 -3.81 8.25 3.70
N ARG A 90 -4.63 8.24 2.66
CA ARG A 90 -4.36 7.55 1.39
C ARG A 90 -4.19 8.58 0.29
N PHE A 91 -3.24 8.34 -0.60
CA PHE A 91 -2.90 9.24 -1.69
C PHE A 91 -3.15 8.58 -3.04
N ASP A 92 -3.32 9.37 -4.09
CA ASP A 92 -3.44 8.85 -5.47
C ASP A 92 -2.13 8.26 -6.01
N SER A 93 -1.00 8.59 -5.40
CA SER A 93 0.31 8.08 -5.81
C SER A 93 1.26 7.82 -4.64
N LYS A 94 2.14 6.82 -4.81
CA LYS A 94 3.27 6.54 -3.92
C LYS A 94 4.18 7.76 -3.77
N ALA A 95 4.33 8.56 -4.83
CA ALA A 95 5.16 9.76 -4.82
C ALA A 95 4.59 10.82 -3.87
N LYS A 96 3.29 11.11 -3.95
CA LYS A 96 2.59 12.02 -3.03
C LYS A 96 2.66 11.50 -1.58
N ALA A 97 2.35 10.22 -1.36
CA ALA A 97 2.46 9.60 -0.04
C ALA A 97 3.88 9.70 0.53
N SER A 98 4.91 9.45 -0.29
CA SER A 98 6.31 9.57 0.14
C SER A 98 6.73 11.01 0.38
N LYS A 99 6.24 11.97 -0.41
CA LYS A 99 6.53 13.40 -0.22
C LYS A 99 5.94 13.86 1.12
N PHE A 100 4.69 13.53 1.39
CA PHE A 100 4.01 13.86 2.63
C PHE A 100 4.64 13.17 3.85
N ALA A 101 4.95 11.88 3.76
CA ALA A 101 5.61 11.17 4.87
C ALA A 101 6.99 11.77 5.22
N ARG A 102 7.70 12.32 4.23
CA ARG A 102 9.00 13.01 4.44
C ARG A 102 8.85 14.42 4.99
N SER A 103 7.72 15.08 4.78
CA SER A 103 7.46 16.41 5.38
C SER A 103 7.07 16.32 6.85
N LEU A 104 6.69 15.13 7.33
CA LEU A 104 6.49 14.85 8.74
C LEU A 104 7.82 14.54 9.43
N ASP A 105 7.89 14.78 10.74
CA ASP A 105 9.03 14.32 11.54
C ASP A 105 9.18 12.80 11.39
N GLY A 106 10.40 12.33 11.12
CA GLY A 106 10.65 10.91 10.81
C GLY A 106 10.24 9.92 11.91
N SER A 107 10.02 10.40 13.14
CA SER A 107 9.50 9.61 14.27
C SER A 107 7.97 9.66 14.40
N THR A 108 7.28 10.51 13.67
CA THR A 108 5.81 10.68 13.74
C THR A 108 5.09 10.10 12.54
N ALA A 109 5.81 9.52 11.58
CA ALA A 109 5.21 8.99 10.37
C ALA A 109 5.64 7.54 10.08
N TYR A 110 4.72 6.78 9.51
CA TYR A 110 4.99 5.50 8.86
C TYR A 110 4.27 5.48 7.51
N ARG A 111 4.88 4.86 6.49
CA ARG A 111 4.32 4.79 5.13
C ARG A 111 4.31 3.36 4.62
N SER A 112 3.14 2.89 4.21
CA SER A 112 2.96 1.65 3.48
C SER A 112 2.35 1.95 2.11
N GLY A 113 3.16 1.89 1.04
CA GLY A 113 2.71 2.18 -0.32
C GLY A 113 2.13 3.59 -0.50
N TRP A 114 0.81 3.66 -0.73
CA TRP A 114 -0.01 4.87 -0.90
C TRP A 114 -0.60 5.39 0.41
N ILE A 115 -0.42 4.66 1.52
CA ILE A 115 -0.97 4.99 2.83
C ILE A 115 0.14 5.59 3.69
N VAL A 116 -0.20 6.68 4.38
CA VAL A 116 0.63 7.28 5.43
C VAL A 116 -0.15 7.23 6.74
N VAL A 117 0.52 6.75 7.77
CA VAL A 117 0.10 6.87 9.17
C VAL A 117 0.90 8.01 9.78
N GLN A 118 0.20 8.99 10.35
CA GLN A 118 0.78 9.99 11.23
C GLN A 118 0.42 9.64 12.67
N PHE A 119 1.41 9.44 13.53
CA PHE A 119 1.23 9.28 14.97
C PHE A 119 1.10 10.66 15.60
N THR A 120 -0.12 11.02 15.98
CA THR A 120 -0.43 12.30 16.65
C THR A 120 -0.16 12.24 18.15
N ASP A 121 -0.18 11.04 18.72
CA ASP A 121 0.11 10.80 20.13
C ASP A 121 1.55 10.27 20.30
N PRO A 122 2.46 11.04 20.95
CA PRO A 122 3.84 10.61 21.16
C PRO A 122 3.96 9.40 22.09
N THR A 123 2.93 9.10 22.87
CA THR A 123 2.90 7.96 23.80
C THR A 123 2.64 6.62 23.09
N VAL A 124 2.28 6.63 21.80
CA VAL A 124 2.17 5.39 21.00
C VAL A 124 3.52 4.68 21.00
N SER A 125 3.53 3.51 21.63
CA SER A 125 4.74 2.72 21.85
C SER A 125 5.34 2.19 20.55
N ARG A 126 6.64 1.91 20.54
CA ARG A 126 7.31 1.30 19.37
C ARG A 126 6.64 0.01 18.93
N GLU A 127 6.19 -0.81 19.88
CA GLU A 127 5.50 -2.07 19.61
C GLU A 127 4.16 -1.84 18.91
N GLU A 128 3.35 -0.89 19.37
CA GLU A 128 2.07 -0.54 18.71
C GLU A 128 2.30 -0.02 17.28
N ARG A 129 3.32 0.82 17.09
CA ARG A 129 3.70 1.29 15.75
C ARG A 129 4.10 0.14 14.84
N PHE A 130 4.86 -0.82 15.36
CA PHE A 130 5.28 -2.01 14.61
C PHE A 130 4.09 -2.91 14.27
N ARG A 131 3.17 -3.15 15.21
CA ARG A 131 1.95 -3.93 14.95
C ARG A 131 1.08 -3.28 13.88
N LEU A 132 0.93 -1.95 13.92
CA LEU A 132 0.20 -1.22 12.87
C LEU A 132 0.91 -1.31 11.52
N ALA A 133 2.23 -1.13 11.50
CA ALA A 133 3.02 -1.30 10.28
C ALA A 133 2.87 -2.70 9.69
N PHE A 134 2.96 -3.73 10.53
CA PHE A 134 2.76 -5.11 10.14
C PHE A 134 1.34 -5.37 9.64
N LEU A 135 0.31 -4.86 10.33
CA LEU A 135 -1.08 -4.98 9.88
C LEU A 135 -1.22 -4.39 8.48
N LEU A 136 -0.78 -3.15 8.30
CA LEU A 136 -0.79 -2.47 7.02
C LEU A 136 -0.09 -3.34 5.99
N ASP A 137 1.20 -3.66 6.15
CA ASP A 137 2.03 -4.43 5.20
C ASP A 137 1.60 -5.91 4.99
N SER A 138 0.86 -6.50 5.93
CA SER A 138 0.41 -7.90 5.84
C SER A 138 -0.83 -8.10 4.97
N THR A 139 -1.72 -7.10 4.88
CA THR A 139 -2.90 -7.10 3.99
C THR A 139 -2.52 -7.26 2.51
N TRP A 140 -1.23 -7.22 2.19
CA TRP A 140 -0.65 -7.31 0.85
C TRP A 140 -0.18 -8.73 0.51
N THR A 141 0.02 -9.61 1.50
CA THR A 141 0.61 -10.96 1.31
C THR A 141 -0.42 -12.08 1.21
N SER A 142 -1.66 -11.86 1.67
CA SER A 142 -2.72 -12.88 1.65
C SER A 142 -3.30 -13.15 0.25
N GLU A 143 -3.13 -12.26 -0.73
CA GLU A 143 -3.66 -12.46 -2.08
C GLU A 143 -2.73 -13.18 -3.06
N HIS A 144 -1.46 -13.38 -2.71
CA HIS A 144 -0.53 -14.14 -3.57
C HIS A 144 -0.61 -15.66 -3.39
N ARG A 145 -1.50 -16.18 -2.52
CA ARG A 145 -1.75 -17.63 -2.39
C ARG A 145 -2.94 -18.16 -3.19
N GLY A 146 -3.62 -17.31 -3.96
CA GLY A 146 -4.81 -17.71 -4.72
C GLY A 146 -4.55 -18.26 -6.13
N SER A 147 -3.30 -18.31 -6.62
CA SER A 147 -3.00 -18.71 -8.01
C SER A 147 -2.12 -19.97 -8.14
N GLU A 148 -2.05 -20.79 -7.09
CA GLU A 148 -1.49 -22.15 -7.18
C GLU A 148 -2.62 -23.15 -6.89
N GLY A 149 -3.40 -23.44 -7.93
CA GLY A 149 -4.43 -24.47 -7.96
C GLY A 149 -4.53 -25.04 -9.35
#